data_AF-A0A1D8K744-F1
#
_entry.id   AF-A0A1D8K744-F1
#
_cell.length_a   1.000
_cell.length_b   1.000
_cell.length_c   1.000
_cell.angle_alpha   90.00
_cell.angle_beta   90.00
_cell.angle_gamma   90.00
#
_symmetry.space_group_name_H-M   'P 1'
#
loop_
_entity.id
_entity.type
_entity.pdbx_description
1 polymer ?
#
loop_
_entity_poly.entity_id
_entity_poly.type
_entity_poly.pdbx_seq_one_letter_code
_entity_poly.pdbx_strand_id
1 'polypeptide(L)'
;MSWRETLGVTSSTEPPYTHNSQNTQKPAETGNCADSADSAYRDSKEETSKLLEALADACRGLDITPAEVKEALAAEDIEDWRKGAISVDTLAAFARALVQRRVMDQGKRPGHYTEQATCKHCGPIWLWFSGEVLGCPWCWNRVADKPIPRPSSVHCGDCIHFERIQSPHRHPHLGHCAKGEPEAIAGLWDTDRRYCERFLPRPQQTNNDQPRPARAETKM
;
A
#
# COMPACT_ATOMS: atom_id res chain seq x y z
N MET A 1 -7.97 -3.73 -5.25
CA MET A 1 -7.21 -2.54 -5.68
C MET A 1 -7.11 -2.63 -7.19
N SER A 2 -7.49 -1.59 -7.91
CA SER A 2 -7.42 -1.60 -9.38
C SER A 2 -5.96 -1.58 -9.86
N TRP A 3 -5.69 -2.08 -11.07
CA TRP A 3 -4.37 -1.93 -11.72
C TRP A 3 -3.92 -0.46 -11.75
N ARG A 4 -4.87 0.48 -11.88
CA ARG A 4 -4.58 1.93 -11.91
C ARG A 4 -4.01 2.42 -10.59
N GLU A 5 -4.59 1.98 -9.49
CA GLU A 5 -4.11 2.28 -8.14
C GLU A 5 -2.74 1.66 -7.88
N THR A 6 -2.53 0.43 -8.38
CA THR A 6 -1.30 -0.32 -8.17
C THR A 6 -0.13 0.24 -8.98
N LEU A 7 -0.38 0.70 -10.21
CA LEU A 7 0.63 1.29 -11.09
C LEU A 7 0.77 2.81 -10.91
N GLY A 8 -0.03 3.44 -10.05
CA GLY A 8 -0.02 4.89 -9.84
C GLY A 8 -0.46 5.69 -11.07
N VAL A 9 -1.25 5.08 -11.96
CA VAL A 9 -1.79 5.75 -13.16
C VAL A 9 -3.02 6.54 -12.71
N THR A 10 -2.86 7.85 -12.55
CA THR A 10 -3.99 8.75 -12.28
C THR A 10 -4.94 8.73 -13.47
N SER A 11 -6.19 8.30 -13.27
CA SER A 11 -7.25 8.46 -14.26
C SER A 11 -7.36 9.95 -14.63
N SER A 12 -7.00 10.30 -15.87
CA SER A 12 -7.36 11.61 -16.39
C SER A 12 -8.87 11.76 -16.30
N THR A 13 -9.30 12.87 -15.71
CA THR A 13 -10.69 13.24 -15.54
C THR A 13 -11.33 13.45 -16.91
N GLU A 14 -11.97 12.43 -17.47
CA GLU A 14 -12.92 12.63 -18.57
C GLU A 14 -14.23 13.19 -18.00
N PRO A 15 -14.85 14.17 -18.68
CA PRO A 15 -16.09 14.79 -18.21
C PRO A 15 -17.27 13.81 -18.27
N PRO A 16 -18.26 13.97 -17.39
CA PRO A 16 -19.40 13.05 -17.27
C PRO A 16 -20.26 13.09 -18.55
N TYR A 17 -20.35 11.96 -19.24
CA TYR A 17 -21.30 11.76 -20.32
C TYR A 17 -22.73 11.80 -19.77
N THR A 18 -23.54 12.71 -20.28
CA THR A 18 -24.99 12.79 -20.06
C THR A 18 -25.68 11.61 -20.74
N HIS A 19 -26.24 10.71 -19.93
CA HIS A 19 -27.08 9.59 -20.38
C HIS A 19 -28.48 10.11 -20.75
N ASN A 20 -28.79 10.19 -22.04
CA ASN A 20 -30.14 10.46 -22.53
C ASN A 20 -30.94 9.16 -22.61
N SER A 21 -31.99 9.09 -21.79
CA SER A 21 -33.02 8.05 -21.84
C SER A 21 -34.10 8.44 -22.84
N GLN A 22 -34.45 7.51 -23.74
CA GLN A 22 -35.80 7.19 -24.26
C GLN A 22 -35.72 6.64 -25.69
N ASN A 23 -36.12 5.38 -25.89
CA ASN A 23 -37.27 5.14 -26.76
C ASN A 23 -37.84 3.73 -26.60
N THR A 24 -39.16 3.70 -26.47
CA THR A 24 -40.03 2.54 -26.35
C THR A 24 -40.53 2.16 -27.74
N GLN A 25 -40.27 0.95 -28.24
CA GLN A 25 -41.19 0.25 -29.16
C GLN A 25 -41.08 -1.29 -29.02
N LYS A 26 -42.25 -1.90 -28.81
CA LYS A 26 -42.65 -3.33 -28.97
C LYS A 26 -43.63 -3.33 -30.19
N PRO A 27 -43.93 -4.39 -30.99
CA PRO A 27 -43.85 -5.86 -30.81
C PRO A 27 -43.21 -6.59 -32.04
N ALA A 28 -43.14 -7.91 -32.25
CA ALA A 28 -44.08 -9.01 -32.02
C ALA A 28 -43.40 -10.40 -31.97
N GLU A 29 -44.13 -11.34 -31.38
CA GLU A 29 -43.83 -12.76 -31.20
C GLU A 29 -43.62 -13.50 -32.53
N THR A 30 -42.58 -14.32 -32.63
CA THR A 30 -42.61 -15.58 -33.38
C THR A 30 -41.49 -16.51 -32.92
N GLY A 31 -41.85 -17.75 -32.55
CA GLY A 31 -40.98 -18.91 -32.74
C GLY A 31 -40.21 -19.40 -31.53
N ASN A 32 -40.66 -20.53 -30.98
CA ASN A 32 -39.93 -21.40 -30.07
C ASN A 32 -38.45 -21.58 -30.48
N CYS A 33 -37.52 -21.24 -29.58
CA CYS A 33 -36.14 -21.73 -29.62
C CYS A 33 -35.68 -22.01 -28.19
N ALA A 34 -35.92 -23.24 -27.74
CA ALA A 34 -35.27 -23.78 -26.55
C ALA A 34 -33.87 -24.29 -26.96
N ASP A 35 -32.93 -23.38 -27.24
CA ASP A 35 -31.52 -23.75 -27.50
C ASP A 35 -30.50 -22.63 -27.21
N SER A 36 -30.91 -21.50 -26.60
CA SER A 36 -30.06 -20.30 -26.47
C SER A 36 -29.22 -20.23 -25.19
N ALA A 37 -29.19 -21.28 -24.36
CA ALA A 37 -28.43 -21.27 -23.12
C ALA A 37 -26.98 -21.77 -23.28
N ASP A 38 -26.67 -22.54 -24.33
CA ASP A 38 -25.34 -23.17 -24.48
C ASP A 38 -24.29 -22.24 -25.13
N SER A 39 -24.72 -21.24 -25.90
CA SER A 39 -23.84 -20.30 -26.60
C SER A 39 -23.16 -19.29 -25.66
N ALA A 40 -23.87 -18.73 -24.68
CA ALA A 40 -23.28 -17.78 -23.73
C ALA A 40 -22.20 -18.40 -22.83
N TYR A 41 -22.27 -19.72 -22.60
CA TYR A 41 -21.32 -20.42 -21.76
C TYR A 41 -19.98 -20.69 -22.46
N ARG A 42 -19.99 -20.95 -23.78
CA ARG A 42 -18.75 -21.18 -24.57
C ARG A 42 -17.87 -19.93 -24.65
N ASP A 43 -18.46 -18.77 -24.88
CA ASP A 43 -17.72 -17.50 -25.00
C ASP A 43 -16.98 -17.15 -23.69
N SER A 44 -17.62 -17.38 -22.54
CA SER A 44 -17.01 -17.10 -21.22
C SER A 44 -15.75 -17.93 -20.92
N LYS A 45 -15.72 -19.20 -21.37
CA LYS A 45 -14.57 -20.11 -21.19
C LYS A 45 -13.42 -19.77 -22.13
N GLU A 46 -13.74 -19.40 -23.36
CA GLU A 46 -12.75 -19.01 -24.35
C GLU A 46 -12.05 -17.72 -23.92
N GLU A 47 -12.80 -16.72 -23.48
CA GLU A 47 -12.24 -15.46 -22.97
C GLU A 47 -11.38 -15.66 -21.73
N THR A 48 -11.81 -16.52 -20.81
CA THR A 48 -11.02 -16.87 -19.62
C THR A 48 -9.69 -17.51 -20.02
N SER A 49 -9.70 -18.37 -21.05
CA SER A 49 -8.49 -19.00 -21.58
C SER A 49 -7.54 -17.97 -22.21
N LYS A 50 -8.06 -17.04 -23.03
CA LYS A 50 -7.28 -15.96 -23.64
C LYS A 50 -6.63 -15.04 -22.61
N LEU A 51 -7.36 -14.68 -21.55
CA LEU A 51 -6.81 -13.89 -20.45
C LEU A 51 -5.68 -14.63 -19.74
N LEU A 52 -5.88 -15.92 -19.42
CA LEU A 52 -4.87 -16.72 -18.75
C LEU A 52 -3.60 -16.90 -19.59
N GLU A 53 -3.74 -17.01 -20.92
CA GLU A 53 -2.59 -17.04 -21.84
C GLU A 53 -1.82 -15.71 -21.82
N ALA A 54 -2.52 -14.58 -21.93
CA ALA A 54 -1.89 -13.25 -21.83
C ALA A 54 -1.20 -13.05 -20.46
N LEU A 55 -1.81 -13.53 -19.38
CA LEU A 55 -1.22 -13.50 -18.05
C LEU A 55 -0.02 -14.44 -17.92
N ALA A 56 -0.02 -15.60 -18.58
CA ALA A 56 1.12 -16.50 -18.65
C ALA A 56 2.34 -15.82 -19.28
N ASP A 57 2.13 -15.09 -20.36
CA ASP A 57 3.19 -14.29 -20.98
C ASP A 57 3.64 -13.14 -20.07
N ALA A 58 2.71 -12.42 -19.43
CA ALA A 58 3.02 -11.34 -18.49
C ALA A 58 3.80 -11.81 -17.25
N CYS A 59 3.60 -13.06 -16.80
CA CYS A 59 4.26 -13.65 -15.64
C CYS A 59 5.61 -14.30 -15.96
N ARG A 60 6.04 -14.32 -17.22
CA ARG A 60 7.26 -15.03 -17.64
C ARG A 60 8.49 -14.55 -16.87
N GLY A 61 9.16 -15.47 -16.18
CA GLY A 61 10.36 -15.19 -15.39
C GLY A 61 10.10 -14.54 -14.02
N LEU A 62 8.84 -14.45 -13.59
CA LEU A 62 8.45 -13.91 -12.30
C LEU A 62 8.03 -15.03 -11.33
N ASP A 63 8.22 -14.81 -10.03
CA ASP A 63 7.77 -15.71 -8.96
C ASP A 63 6.29 -15.43 -8.59
N ILE A 64 5.41 -15.53 -9.60
CA ILE A 64 3.97 -15.39 -9.49
C ILE A 64 3.28 -16.17 -10.61
N THR A 65 2.15 -16.80 -10.31
CA THR A 65 1.38 -17.56 -11.30
C THR A 65 0.33 -16.68 -12.00
N PRO A 66 -0.08 -17.03 -13.23
CA PRO A 66 -1.15 -16.31 -13.93
C PRO A 66 -2.48 -16.30 -13.17
N ALA A 67 -2.78 -17.39 -12.46
CA ALA A 67 -3.97 -17.48 -11.62
C ALA A 67 -3.92 -16.45 -10.47
N GLU A 68 -2.77 -16.32 -9.79
CA GLU A 68 -2.63 -15.32 -8.72
C GLU A 68 -2.74 -13.89 -9.23
N VAL A 69 -2.23 -13.58 -10.42
CA VAL A 69 -2.41 -12.26 -11.04
C VAL A 69 -3.88 -12.03 -11.39
N LYS A 70 -4.56 -13.03 -11.95
CA LYS A 70 -6.00 -12.96 -12.25
C LYS A 70 -6.83 -12.68 -11.01
N GLU A 71 -6.59 -13.38 -9.91
CA GLU A 71 -7.29 -13.16 -8.63
C GLU A 71 -7.03 -11.78 -8.03
N ALA A 72 -5.93 -11.12 -8.40
CA ALA A 72 -5.60 -9.77 -7.96
C ALA A 72 -6.23 -8.67 -8.83
N LEU A 73 -6.65 -9.00 -10.07
CA LEU A 73 -7.33 -8.04 -10.96
C LEU A 73 -8.77 -7.81 -10.50
N ALA A 74 -9.21 -6.56 -10.53
CA ALA A 74 -10.62 -6.25 -10.33
C ALA A 74 -11.45 -6.69 -11.56
N ALA A 75 -12.76 -6.88 -11.38
CA ALA A 75 -13.63 -7.25 -12.49
C ALA A 75 -13.61 -6.20 -13.61
N GLU A 76 -13.54 -4.93 -13.23
CA GLU A 76 -13.45 -3.78 -14.15
C GLU A 76 -12.14 -3.79 -14.94
N ASP A 77 -11.04 -4.24 -14.32
CA ASP A 77 -9.75 -4.36 -14.95
C ASP A 77 -9.76 -5.48 -16.02
N ILE A 78 -10.45 -6.59 -15.74
CA ILE A 78 -10.65 -7.67 -16.71
C ILE A 78 -11.47 -7.17 -17.92
N GLU A 79 -12.52 -6.38 -17.68
CA GLU A 79 -13.32 -5.76 -18.73
C GLU A 79 -12.52 -4.74 -19.57
N ASP A 80 -11.69 -3.93 -18.92
CA ASP A 80 -10.81 -2.98 -19.62
C ASP A 80 -9.79 -3.72 -20.50
N TRP A 81 -9.27 -4.87 -20.06
CA TRP A 81 -8.41 -5.73 -20.90
C TRP A 81 -9.17 -6.31 -22.09
N ARG A 82 -10.39 -6.82 -21.88
CA ARG A 82 -11.26 -7.35 -22.96
C ARG A 82 -11.54 -6.31 -24.04
N LYS A 83 -11.71 -5.04 -23.64
CA LYS A 83 -11.92 -3.90 -24.55
C LYS A 83 -10.62 -3.37 -25.18
N GLY A 84 -9.47 -3.96 -24.85
CA GLY A 84 -8.15 -3.54 -25.33
C GLY A 84 -7.61 -2.27 -24.67
N ALA A 85 -8.25 -1.77 -23.60
CA ALA A 85 -7.78 -0.60 -22.84
C ALA A 85 -6.56 -0.93 -21.96
N ILE A 86 -6.39 -2.20 -21.58
CA ILE A 86 -5.19 -2.70 -20.90
C ILE A 86 -4.38 -3.53 -21.88
N SER A 87 -3.14 -3.12 -22.12
CA SER A 87 -2.18 -3.86 -22.93
C SER A 87 -1.55 -5.03 -22.16
N VAL A 88 -0.96 -5.98 -22.87
CA VAL A 88 -0.16 -7.06 -22.26
C VAL A 88 1.03 -6.49 -21.47
N ASP A 89 1.64 -5.39 -21.93
CA ASP A 89 2.73 -4.72 -21.20
C ASP A 89 2.25 -4.15 -19.85
N THR A 90 1.02 -3.63 -19.82
CA THR A 90 0.37 -3.17 -18.58
C THR A 90 0.14 -4.34 -17.62
N LEU A 91 -0.32 -5.50 -18.12
CA LEU A 91 -0.44 -6.72 -17.31
C LEU A 91 0.91 -7.19 -16.77
N ALA A 92 1.97 -7.12 -17.58
CA ALA A 92 3.32 -7.49 -17.16
C ALA A 92 3.87 -6.52 -16.10
N ALA A 93 3.60 -5.21 -16.22
CA ALA A 93 3.93 -4.23 -15.20
C ALA A 93 3.19 -4.49 -13.89
N PHE A 94 1.89 -4.84 -13.97
CA PHE A 94 1.09 -5.20 -12.82
C PHE A 94 1.61 -6.47 -12.13
N ALA A 95 1.94 -7.52 -12.87
CA ALA A 95 2.53 -8.74 -12.33
C ALA A 95 3.85 -8.46 -11.57
N ARG A 96 4.74 -7.62 -12.14
CA ARG A 96 5.97 -7.17 -11.45
C ARG A 96 5.67 -6.40 -10.16
N ALA A 97 4.67 -5.53 -10.19
CA ALA A 97 4.25 -4.76 -9.01
C ALA A 97 3.73 -5.68 -7.88
N LEU A 98 2.99 -6.75 -8.21
CA LEU A 98 2.54 -7.75 -7.25
C LEU A 98 3.70 -8.52 -6.62
N VAL A 99 4.68 -8.96 -7.41
CA VAL A 99 5.89 -9.63 -6.89
C VAL A 99 6.65 -8.69 -5.95
N GLN A 100 6.84 -7.43 -6.34
CA GLN A 100 7.48 -6.43 -5.50
C GLN A 100 6.69 -6.20 -4.20
N ARG A 101 5.35 -6.16 -4.27
CA ARG A 101 4.49 -6.03 -3.10
C ARG A 101 4.68 -7.19 -2.12
N ARG A 102 4.78 -8.44 -2.60
CA ARG A 102 5.08 -9.62 -1.75
C ARG A 102 6.42 -9.47 -1.03
N VAL A 103 7.46 -9.04 -1.73
CA VAL A 103 8.78 -8.78 -1.13
C VAL A 103 8.66 -7.73 -0.03
N MET A 104 7.97 -6.62 -0.30
CA MET A 104 7.79 -5.55 0.68
C MET A 104 6.95 -6.00 1.88
N ASP A 105 5.89 -6.79 1.69
CA ASP A 105 5.04 -7.32 2.77
C ASP A 105 5.83 -8.23 3.72
N GLN A 106 6.92 -8.85 3.26
CA GLN A 106 7.86 -9.61 4.09
C GLN A 106 8.87 -8.72 4.85
N GLY A 107 8.76 -7.40 4.74
CA GLY A 107 9.74 -6.46 5.29
C GLY A 107 11.06 -6.41 4.54
N LYS A 108 11.13 -6.97 3.33
CA LYS A 108 12.35 -6.96 2.51
C LYS A 108 12.39 -5.72 1.62
N ARG A 109 13.61 -5.25 1.36
CA ARG A 109 13.90 -4.12 0.47
C ARG A 109 13.99 -4.61 -0.99
N PRO A 110 13.18 -4.08 -1.92
CA PRO A 110 13.39 -4.31 -3.35
C PRO A 110 14.77 -3.80 -3.81
N GLY A 111 15.41 -4.49 -4.75
CA GLY A 111 16.81 -4.19 -5.13
C GLY A 111 17.06 -2.78 -5.65
N HIS A 112 16.07 -2.14 -6.28
CA HIS A 112 16.18 -0.78 -6.85
C HIS A 112 15.84 0.34 -5.85
N TYR A 113 15.47 0.00 -4.60
CA TYR A 113 15.28 0.98 -3.55
C TYR A 113 16.64 1.22 -2.86
N THR A 114 17.45 2.08 -3.44
CA THR A 114 18.86 2.28 -3.07
C THR A 114 19.12 3.51 -2.22
N GLU A 115 18.17 4.43 -2.14
CA GLU A 115 18.33 5.73 -1.48
C GLU A 115 17.67 5.74 -0.10
N GLN A 116 18.28 6.47 0.85
CA GLN A 116 17.67 6.72 2.15
C GLN A 116 16.69 7.89 2.06
N ALA A 117 15.48 7.68 2.60
CA ALA A 117 14.45 8.70 2.72
C ALA A 117 13.77 8.65 4.10
N THR A 118 12.98 9.67 4.40
CA THR A 118 12.21 9.76 5.65
C THR A 118 10.73 9.84 5.35
N CYS A 119 9.96 8.89 5.88
CA CYS A 119 8.51 8.92 5.84
C CYS A 119 7.97 9.52 7.14
N LYS A 120 7.05 10.50 7.06
CA LYS A 120 6.42 11.12 8.25
C LYS A 120 5.74 10.11 9.18
N HIS A 121 5.42 8.94 8.65
CA HIS A 121 4.61 7.92 9.30
C HIS A 121 5.40 6.69 9.74
N CYS A 122 6.50 6.38 9.05
CA CYS A 122 7.30 5.19 9.29
C CYS A 122 8.71 5.52 9.80
N GLY A 123 9.19 6.77 9.67
CA GLY A 123 10.58 7.15 9.94
C GLY A 123 11.52 6.84 8.76
N PRO A 124 12.80 6.53 9.03
CA PRO A 124 13.78 6.22 7.99
C PRO A 124 13.42 4.96 7.19
N ILE A 125 13.48 5.05 5.87
CA ILE A 125 13.10 4.00 4.92
C ILE A 125 14.02 4.01 3.69
N TRP A 126 13.97 2.96 2.90
CA TRP A 126 14.58 2.91 1.56
C TRP A 126 13.62 3.45 0.50
N LEU A 127 14.07 4.18 -0.50
CA LEU A 127 13.31 4.55 -1.71
C LEU A 127 14.24 4.55 -2.93
N TRP A 128 13.71 4.83 -4.12
CA TRP A 128 14.52 5.08 -5.32
C TRP A 128 14.99 6.54 -5.45
N PHE A 129 14.69 7.38 -4.45
CA PHE A 129 15.11 8.77 -4.34
C PHE A 129 15.25 9.17 -2.87
N SER A 130 16.09 10.14 -2.58
CA SER A 130 16.24 10.71 -1.23
C SER A 130 15.22 11.81 -0.96
N GLY A 131 14.84 12.00 0.31
CA GLY A 131 14.02 13.14 0.73
C GLY A 131 12.99 12.80 1.78
N GLU A 132 12.01 13.69 1.99
CA GLU A 132 10.88 13.47 2.88
C GLU A 132 9.61 13.16 2.10
N VAL A 133 8.84 12.17 2.58
CA VAL A 133 7.56 11.78 1.98
C VAL A 133 6.46 11.70 3.04
N LEU A 134 5.22 12.01 2.64
CA LEU A 134 4.06 11.87 3.51
C LEU A 134 3.77 10.39 3.81
N GLY A 135 3.89 9.53 2.79
CA GLY A 135 3.68 8.10 2.90
C GLY A 135 4.73 7.33 2.12
N CYS A 136 4.91 6.06 2.47
CA CYS A 136 5.85 5.18 1.81
C CYS A 136 5.22 3.81 1.51
N PRO A 137 5.86 2.99 0.64
CA PRO A 137 5.33 1.68 0.27
C PRO A 137 5.10 0.72 1.46
N TRP A 138 5.81 0.89 2.58
CA TRP A 138 5.64 0.11 3.81
C TRP A 138 4.66 0.71 4.83
N CYS A 139 3.95 1.80 4.52
CA CYS A 139 2.92 2.32 5.43
C CYS A 139 1.85 1.27 5.76
N TRP A 140 1.53 0.40 4.81
CA TRP A 140 0.64 -0.74 5.02
C TRP A 140 1.25 -1.80 5.95
N ASN A 141 2.56 -2.03 5.88
CA ASN A 141 3.24 -2.91 6.83
C ASN A 141 3.14 -2.37 8.25
N ARG A 142 3.35 -1.06 8.43
CA ARG A 142 3.14 -0.42 9.74
C ARG A 142 1.73 -0.69 10.28
N VAL A 143 0.70 -0.45 9.47
CA VAL A 143 -0.70 -0.65 9.90
C VAL A 143 -0.97 -2.10 10.25
N ALA A 144 -0.39 -3.04 9.49
CA ALA A 144 -0.52 -4.47 9.72
C ALA A 144 0.46 -5.04 10.76
N ASP A 145 1.20 -4.19 11.49
CA ASP A 145 2.29 -4.59 12.39
C ASP A 145 3.22 -5.64 11.74
N LYS A 146 3.79 -5.29 10.59
CA LYS A 146 4.79 -6.06 9.83
C LYS A 146 6.13 -5.32 9.80
N PRO A 147 7.25 -6.02 9.64
CA PRO A 147 8.58 -5.41 9.60
C PRO A 147 8.73 -4.39 8.46
N ILE A 148 9.57 -3.38 8.71
CA ILE A 148 9.96 -2.35 7.73
C ILE A 148 11.49 -2.32 7.64
N PRO A 149 12.09 -2.50 6.44
CA PRO A 149 13.54 -2.49 6.29
C PRO A 149 14.08 -1.08 6.54
N ARG A 150 15.09 -0.97 7.41
CA ARG A 150 15.67 0.32 7.82
C ARG A 150 17.00 0.60 7.12
N PRO A 151 17.22 1.83 6.62
CA PRO A 151 18.49 2.22 6.02
C PRO A 151 19.58 2.54 7.06
N SER A 152 19.18 2.89 8.28
CA SER A 152 20.09 3.33 9.33
C SER A 152 19.58 2.91 10.71
N SER A 153 20.47 2.97 11.70
CA SER A 153 20.08 2.87 13.10
C SER A 153 19.26 4.08 13.54
N VAL A 154 18.35 3.85 14.50
CA VAL A 154 17.42 4.83 15.10
C VAL A 154 17.63 4.87 16.61
N HIS A 155 17.32 6.00 17.24
CA HIS A 155 17.35 6.11 18.70
C HIS A 155 16.09 5.51 19.32
N CYS A 156 16.25 4.75 20.41
CA CYS A 156 15.11 4.19 21.14
C CYS A 156 14.16 5.29 21.65
N GLY A 157 14.70 6.40 22.13
CA GLY A 157 13.94 7.56 22.62
C GLY A 157 13.01 8.17 21.58
N ASP A 158 13.36 8.09 20.30
CA ASP A 158 12.55 8.60 19.19
C ASP A 158 11.40 7.65 18.81
N CYS A 159 11.36 6.45 19.38
CA CYS A 159 10.36 5.42 19.09
C CYS A 159 9.13 5.55 20.02
N ILE A 160 7.93 5.39 19.48
CA ILE A 160 6.69 5.31 20.29
C ILE A 160 6.67 4.11 21.23
N HIS A 161 7.40 3.04 20.88
CA HIS A 161 7.43 1.80 21.66
C HIS A 161 8.41 1.85 22.82
N PHE A 162 9.19 2.92 22.97
CA PHE A 162 10.12 3.05 24.08
C PHE A 162 9.40 3.57 25.33
N GLU A 163 9.34 2.72 26.35
CA GLU A 163 8.71 2.99 27.64
C GLU A 163 9.79 3.23 28.68
N ARG A 164 9.84 4.44 29.24
CA ARG A 164 10.80 4.80 30.29
C ARG A 164 10.44 4.07 31.58
N ILE A 165 11.44 3.48 32.25
CA ILE A 165 11.23 2.83 33.55
C ILE A 165 10.96 3.93 34.58
N GLN A 166 9.81 3.83 35.26
CA GLN A 166 9.52 4.68 36.41
C GLN A 166 10.16 4.07 37.65
N SER A 167 11.42 4.42 37.91
CA SER A 167 12.12 3.99 39.12
C SER A 167 12.30 5.16 40.10
N PRO A 168 12.11 4.94 41.42
CA PRO A 168 12.38 5.94 42.46
C PRO A 168 13.84 6.42 42.45
N HIS A 169 14.76 5.64 41.87
CA HIS A 169 16.19 5.98 41.75
C HIS A 169 16.54 6.82 40.50
N ARG A 170 15.52 7.31 39.77
CA ARG A 170 15.63 8.39 38.77
C ARG A 170 16.68 8.11 37.68
N HIS A 171 16.42 7.11 36.84
CA HIS A 171 17.10 6.94 35.56
C HIS A 171 16.21 7.44 34.42
N PRO A 172 16.12 8.75 34.18
CA PRO A 172 15.16 9.33 33.25
C PRO A 172 15.33 8.81 31.82
N HIS A 173 16.55 8.39 31.45
CA HIS A 173 16.92 7.93 30.11
C HIS A 173 16.79 6.42 29.91
N LEU A 174 16.52 5.66 30.97
CA LEU A 174 16.45 4.20 30.90
C LEU A 174 15.02 3.74 30.65
N GLY A 175 14.84 2.76 29.77
CA GLY A 175 13.55 2.25 29.34
C GLY A 175 13.62 0.84 28.76
N HIS A 176 12.48 0.39 28.24
CA HIS A 176 12.30 -0.86 27.51
C HIS A 176 11.50 -0.61 26.23
N CYS A 177 11.54 -1.56 25.30
CA CYS A 177 10.74 -1.62 24.11
C CYS A 177 9.50 -2.46 24.36
N ALA A 178 8.33 -1.84 24.27
CA ALA A 178 7.03 -2.49 24.38
C ALA A 178 6.77 -3.58 23.32
N LYS A 179 7.57 -3.61 22.23
CA LYS A 179 7.51 -4.63 21.18
C LYS A 179 8.35 -5.89 21.48
N GLY A 180 9.07 -5.93 22.60
CA GLY A 180 9.91 -7.08 22.97
C GLY A 180 11.13 -7.28 22.06
N GLU A 181 11.53 -6.22 21.37
CA GLU A 181 12.75 -6.17 20.58
C GLU A 181 13.98 -6.41 21.48
N PRO A 182 15.04 -7.12 21.05
CA PRO A 182 16.16 -7.50 21.93
C PRO A 182 16.77 -6.33 22.71
N GLU A 183 17.07 -6.53 23.99
CA GLU A 183 17.58 -5.49 24.91
C GLU A 183 18.71 -6.03 25.78
N ALA A 184 19.52 -5.13 26.32
CA ALA A 184 20.45 -5.48 27.38
C ALA A 184 19.69 -5.79 28.69
N ILE A 185 20.33 -6.54 29.60
CA ILE A 185 19.76 -6.89 30.92
C ILE A 185 19.33 -5.65 31.71
N ALA A 186 20.04 -4.54 31.54
CA ALA A 186 19.73 -3.27 32.22
C ALA A 186 18.62 -2.46 31.53
N GLY A 187 18.09 -2.89 30.38
CA GLY A 187 17.20 -2.12 29.52
C GLY A 187 17.93 -1.36 28.41
N LEU A 188 17.22 -0.42 27.79
CA LEU A 188 17.68 0.45 26.70
C LEU A 188 17.79 1.89 27.19
N TRP A 189 18.86 2.59 26.78
CA TRP A 189 18.92 4.04 26.89
C TRP A 189 18.13 4.68 25.75
N ASP A 190 17.53 5.83 26.01
CA ASP A 190 16.83 6.59 24.96
C ASP A 190 17.76 7.04 23.84
N THR A 191 19.05 7.24 24.12
CA THR A 191 20.10 7.53 23.13
C THR A 191 20.68 6.30 22.44
N ASP A 192 20.28 5.08 22.80
CA ASP A 192 20.81 3.87 22.15
C ASP A 192 20.40 3.83 20.68
N ARG A 193 21.39 3.61 19.81
CA ARG A 193 21.20 3.48 18.36
C ARG A 193 21.16 2.02 17.96
N ARG A 194 20.04 1.58 17.39
CA ARG A 194 19.84 0.19 16.94
C ARG A 194 19.16 0.11 15.58
N TYR A 195 19.40 -0.97 14.87
CA TYR A 195 18.51 -1.37 13.78
C TYR A 195 17.25 -1.96 14.40
N CYS A 196 16.08 -1.42 14.04
CA CYS A 196 14.80 -1.85 14.57
C CYS A 196 13.74 -1.79 13.47
N GLU A 197 13.32 -2.96 12.99
CA GLU A 197 12.30 -3.07 11.94
C GLU A 197 10.91 -2.66 12.43
N ARG A 198 10.72 -2.65 13.75
CA ARG A 198 9.50 -2.23 14.46
C ARG A 198 9.49 -0.76 14.89
N PHE A 199 10.54 0.01 14.57
CA PHE A 199 10.61 1.42 14.93
C PHE A 199 9.40 2.19 14.40
N LEU A 200 8.82 3.07 15.21
CA LEU A 200 7.83 4.03 14.73
C LEU A 200 8.12 5.40 15.36
N PRO A 201 8.23 6.46 14.54
CA PRO A 201 8.61 7.77 15.05
C PRO A 201 7.55 8.28 16.03
N ARG A 202 7.99 8.86 17.16
CA ARG A 202 7.09 9.63 18.01
C ARG A 202 6.50 10.79 17.21
N PRO A 203 5.18 11.04 17.32
CA PRO A 203 4.61 12.27 16.83
C PRO A 203 5.39 13.44 17.42
N GLN A 204 5.89 14.34 16.57
CA GLN A 204 6.44 15.59 17.07
C GLN A 204 5.32 16.29 17.82
N GLN A 205 5.50 16.54 19.12
CA GLN A 205 4.62 17.42 19.86
C GLN A 205 4.76 18.79 19.22
N THR A 206 3.82 19.15 18.35
CA THR A 206 3.72 20.53 17.88
C THR A 206 3.38 21.36 19.10
N ASN A 207 4.25 22.28 19.49
CA ASN A 207 4.09 23.24 20.61
C ASN A 207 2.87 24.18 20.45
N ASN A 208 1.86 23.83 19.65
CA ASN A 208 0.64 24.62 19.45
C ASN A 208 -0.35 24.53 20.62
N ASP A 209 -0.08 23.70 21.63
CA ASP A 209 -0.80 23.70 22.91
C ASP A 209 -0.19 24.69 23.92
N GLN A 210 0.46 25.77 23.47
CA GLN A 210 0.61 26.92 24.35
C GLN A 210 -0.77 27.55 24.54
N PRO A 211 -1.30 27.61 25.79
CA PRO A 211 -2.57 28.29 26.04
C PRO A 211 -2.46 29.74 25.56
N ARG A 212 -3.38 30.12 24.68
CA ARG A 212 -3.53 31.49 24.17
C ARG A 212 -3.47 32.45 25.36
N PRO A 213 -2.57 33.45 25.37
CA PRO A 213 -2.48 34.38 26.50
C PRO A 213 -3.84 35.05 26.70
N ALA A 214 -4.28 35.08 27.97
CA ALA A 214 -5.57 35.64 28.35
C ALA A 214 -5.68 37.08 27.84
N ARG A 215 -6.80 37.36 27.17
CA ARG A 215 -7.14 38.66 26.60
C ARG A 215 -7.10 39.69 27.73
N ALA A 216 -6.22 40.69 27.60
CA ALA A 216 -6.11 41.77 28.58
C ALA A 216 -7.46 42.48 28.75
N GLU A 217 -7.95 42.57 29.99
CA GLU A 217 -9.14 43.34 30.33
C GLU A 217 -8.84 44.83 30.18
N THR A 218 -9.48 45.46 29.21
CA THR A 218 -9.49 46.91 29.06
C THR A 218 -10.38 47.49 30.17
N LYS A 219 -9.76 48.10 31.19
CA LYS A 219 -10.49 48.92 32.18
C LYS A 219 -11.12 50.14 31.47
N MET A 220 -12.42 50.32 31.67
CA MET A 220 -13.12 51.61 31.51
C MET A 220 -13.03 52.41 32.80
#